data_AF-A0A0A1WUM2-F1
#
_entry.id   AF-A0A0A1WUM2-F1
#
_cell.length_a   1.000
_cell.length_b   1.000
_cell.length_c   1.000
_cell.angle_alpha   90.00
_cell.angle_beta   90.00
_cell.angle_gamma   90.00
#
_symmetry.space_group_name_H-M   'P 1'
#
loop_
_entity.id
_entity.type
_entity.pdbx_description
1 polymer ?
#
loop_
_entity_poly.entity_id
_entity_poly.type
_entity_poly.pdbx_seq_one_letter_code
_entity_poly.pdbx_strand_id
1 'polypeptide(L)'
;MSGKVGPLSRIYNSLIGTTDKYVPNSLRPLWEHPAGPKTIFFWAPLCKWVLVIAGIGDMSRPAEALSVNQCAVLATTGVIWSRYSLIIIPKNYSLFVVNMFVASTQLYQVARALNYRYSLKDKPE
;
A
#
# COMPACT_ATOMS: atom_id res chain seq x y z
N MET A 1 17.92 -9.08 -29.95
CA MET A 1 18.60 -9.58 -28.74
C MET A 1 17.70 -10.60 -28.06
N SER A 2 17.87 -11.89 -28.35
CA SER A 2 17.06 -12.99 -27.78
C SER A 2 17.70 -13.46 -26.48
N GLY A 3 17.37 -12.81 -25.37
CA GLY A 3 17.77 -13.26 -24.03
C GLY A 3 17.08 -14.58 -23.71
N LYS A 4 17.84 -15.61 -23.31
CA LYS A 4 17.30 -16.92 -22.92
C LYS A 4 16.26 -16.74 -21.81
N VAL A 5 14.98 -16.94 -22.13
CA VAL A 5 13.88 -16.95 -21.14
C VAL A 5 14.09 -18.09 -20.15
N GLY A 6 14.29 -17.74 -18.87
CA GLY A 6 14.49 -18.68 -17.77
C GLY A 6 13.28 -19.59 -17.51
N PRO A 7 13.45 -20.70 -16.78
CA PRO A 7 12.41 -21.71 -16.58
C PRO A 7 11.14 -21.15 -15.93
N LEU A 8 11.28 -20.25 -14.96
CA LEU A 8 10.15 -19.58 -14.31
C LEU A 8 9.37 -18.67 -15.26
N SER A 9 10.07 -18.00 -16.18
CA SER A 9 9.43 -17.16 -17.21
C SER A 9 8.63 -18.01 -18.20
N ARG A 10 9.08 -19.23 -18.52
CA ARG A 10 8.32 -20.15 -19.37
C ARG A 10 7.03 -20.64 -18.72
N ILE A 11 7.08 -20.99 -17.43
CA ILE A 11 5.89 -21.38 -16.66
C ILE A 11 4.89 -20.23 -16.60
N TYR A 12 5.39 -19.02 -16.28
CA TYR A 12 4.57 -17.81 -16.25
C TYR A 12 3.89 -17.54 -17.60
N ASN A 13 4.64 -17.57 -18.70
CA ASN A 13 4.09 -17.33 -20.04
C ASN A 13 3.06 -18.41 -20.46
N SER A 14 3.26 -19.66 -20.06
CA SER A 14 2.31 -20.76 -20.31
C SER A 14 1.00 -20.58 -19.53
N LEU A 15 1.09 -20.21 -18.26
CA LEU A 15 -0.07 -19.92 -17.41
C LEU A 15 -0.86 -18.71 -17.91
N ILE A 16 -0.16 -17.63 -18.27
CA ILE A 16 -0.77 -16.43 -18.85
C ILE A 16 -1.46 -16.77 -20.17
N GLY A 17 -0.81 -17.49 -21.08
CA GLY A 17 -1.39 -17.87 -22.37
C GLY A 17 -2.65 -18.74 -22.24
N THR A 18 -2.72 -19.58 -21.20
CA THR A 18 -3.91 -20.37 -20.91
C THR A 18 -5.02 -19.50 -20.31
N THR A 19 -4.67 -18.55 -19.44
CA THR A 19 -5.61 -17.66 -18.76
C THR A 19 -6.18 -16.60 -19.72
N ASP A 20 -5.38 -16.08 -20.65
CA ASP A 20 -5.78 -15.09 -21.67
C ASP A 20 -7.01 -15.55 -22.48
N LYS A 21 -7.16 -16.85 -22.72
CA LYS A 21 -8.29 -17.44 -23.44
C LYS A 21 -9.61 -17.35 -22.67
N TYR A 22 -9.55 -17.26 -21.34
CA TYR A 22 -10.72 -17.21 -20.45
C TYR A 22 -11.05 -15.80 -19.96
N VAL A 23 -10.25 -14.79 -20.31
CA VAL A 23 -10.53 -13.40 -19.90
C VAL A 23 -11.65 -12.81 -20.77
N PRO A 24 -12.78 -12.39 -20.17
CA PRO A 24 -13.87 -11.75 -20.91
C PRO A 24 -13.42 -10.39 -21.48
N ASN A 25 -13.96 -10.02 -22.64
CA ASN A 25 -13.54 -8.81 -23.38
C ASN A 25 -13.61 -7.52 -22.54
N SER A 26 -14.56 -7.43 -21.59
CA SER A 26 -14.69 -6.28 -20.69
C SER A 26 -13.52 -6.11 -19.71
N LEU A 27 -12.78 -7.17 -19.37
CA LEU A 27 -11.65 -7.13 -18.44
C LEU A 27 -10.29 -7.03 -19.15
N ARG A 28 -10.25 -7.16 -20.48
CA ARG A 28 -9.03 -7.00 -21.29
C ARG A 28 -8.30 -5.67 -21.06
N PRO A 29 -8.98 -4.51 -20.97
CA PRO A 29 -8.30 -3.23 -20.74
C PRO A 29 -7.52 -3.21 -19.42
N LEU A 30 -8.02 -3.88 -18.37
CA LEU A 30 -7.34 -4.00 -17.09
C LEU A 30 -6.22 -5.06 -17.14
N TRP A 31 -6.47 -6.16 -17.85
CA TRP A 31 -5.56 -7.29 -17.98
C TRP A 31 -4.30 -6.97 -18.81
N GLU A 32 -4.42 -6.13 -19.83
CA GLU A 32 -3.31 -5.68 -20.69
C GLU A 32 -2.64 -4.39 -20.19
N HIS A 33 -3.17 -3.77 -19.14
CA HIS A 33 -2.60 -2.53 -18.59
C HIS A 33 -1.14 -2.75 -18.14
N PRO A 34 -0.21 -1.80 -18.40
CA PRO A 34 1.21 -1.94 -18.00
C PRO A 34 1.44 -2.02 -16.49
N ALA A 35 0.46 -1.62 -15.68
CA ALA A 35 0.40 -1.84 -14.23
C ALA A 35 -0.75 -2.79 -13.82
N GLY A 36 -1.17 -3.67 -14.72
CA GLY A 36 -2.28 -4.60 -14.55
C GLY A 36 -1.89 -5.89 -13.81
N PRO A 37 -2.84 -6.84 -13.68
CA PRO A 37 -2.70 -8.07 -12.88
C PRO A 37 -1.53 -8.99 -13.28
N LYS A 38 -1.01 -8.82 -14.50
CA LYS A 38 0.20 -9.48 -15.01
C LYS A 38 1.50 -8.96 -14.38
N THR A 39 1.44 -7.91 -13.56
CA THR A 39 2.64 -7.23 -13.06
C THR A 39 2.65 -7.11 -11.54
N ILE A 40 3.86 -7.01 -10.99
CA ILE A 40 4.06 -6.74 -9.56
C ILE A 40 3.43 -5.41 -9.13
N PHE A 41 3.26 -4.47 -10.06
CA PHE A 41 2.62 -3.17 -9.82
C PHE A 41 1.16 -3.27 -9.40
N PHE A 42 0.46 -4.36 -9.73
CA PHE A 42 -0.91 -4.61 -9.26
C PHE A 42 -0.93 -5.30 -7.89
N TRP A 43 -0.14 -6.37 -7.75
CA TRP A 43 -0.12 -7.20 -6.54
C TRP A 43 0.55 -6.52 -5.34
N ALA A 44 1.60 -5.73 -5.55
CA ALA A 44 2.28 -5.02 -4.46
C ALA A 44 1.36 -4.05 -3.70
N PRO A 45 0.62 -3.13 -4.35
CA PRO A 45 -0.38 -2.31 -3.65
C PRO A 45 -1.50 -3.14 -3.03
N LEU A 46 -1.96 -4.22 -3.68
CA LEU A 46 -2.95 -5.13 -3.08
C LEU A 46 -2.47 -5.70 -1.74
N CYS A 47 -1.24 -6.21 -1.67
CA CYS A 47 -0.68 -6.70 -0.42
C CYS A 47 -0.48 -5.57 0.61
N LYS A 48 -0.14 -4.35 0.17
CA LYS A 48 0.03 -3.21 1.08
C LYS A 48 -1.28 -2.77 1.75
N TRP A 49 -2.46 -3.11 1.23
CA TRP A 49 -3.72 -2.85 1.93
C TRP A 49 -3.82 -3.55 3.29
N VAL A 50 -3.07 -4.63 3.50
CA VAL A 50 -2.95 -5.28 4.83
C VAL A 50 -2.43 -4.28 5.87
N LEU A 51 -1.52 -3.38 5.51
CA LEU A 51 -1.01 -2.35 6.42
C LEU A 51 -2.08 -1.31 6.77
N VAL A 52 -2.93 -0.94 5.81
CA VAL A 52 -4.05 -0.02 6.06
C VAL A 52 -5.07 -0.66 7.00
N ILE A 53 -5.44 -1.93 6.74
CA ILE A 53 -6.37 -2.69 7.59
C ILE A 53 -5.80 -2.86 8.99
N ALA A 54 -4.51 -3.20 9.12
CA ALA A 54 -3.85 -3.28 10.41
C ALA A 54 -3.85 -1.92 11.13
N GLY A 55 -3.60 -0.82 10.41
CA GLY A 55 -3.64 0.53 10.96
C GLY A 55 -5.03 0.95 11.45
N ILE A 56 -6.10 0.52 10.76
CA ILE A 56 -7.49 0.72 11.22
C ILE A 56 -7.77 -0.14 12.45
N GLY A 57 -7.34 -1.39 12.46
CA GLY A 57 -7.48 -2.29 13.62
C GLY A 57 -6.74 -1.77 14.87
N ASP A 58 -5.60 -1.11 14.69
CA ASP A 58 -4.84 -0.54 15.81
C ASP A 58 -5.54 0.68 16.45
N MET A 59 -6.55 1.26 15.80
CA MET A 59 -7.34 2.37 16.37
C MET A 59 -8.13 1.95 17.62
N SER A 60 -8.38 0.66 17.84
CA SER A 60 -9.03 0.18 19.07
C SER A 60 -8.04 0.00 20.24
N ARG A 61 -6.73 0.13 20.02
CA ARG A 61 -5.75 0.02 21.11
C ARG A 61 -5.73 1.29 21.99
N PRO A 62 -5.50 1.12 23.31
CA PRO A 62 -5.38 2.25 24.23
C PRO A 62 -4.22 3.16 23.83
N ALA A 63 -4.43 4.48 23.88
CA ALA A 63 -3.47 5.51 23.46
C ALA A 63 -2.15 5.48 24.25
N GLU A 64 -2.14 4.82 25.40
CA GLU A 64 -0.98 4.59 26.27
C GLU A 64 0.05 3.63 25.66
N ALA A 65 -0.42 2.65 24.87
CA ALA A 65 0.43 1.65 24.22
C ALA A 65 0.94 2.12 22.85
N LEU A 66 0.50 3.28 22.37
CA LEU A 66 0.84 3.82 21.05
C LEU A 66 2.15 4.63 21.10
N SER A 67 3.15 4.18 20.34
CA SER A 67 4.39 4.92 20.16
C SER A 67 4.20 6.04 19.14
N VAL A 68 4.04 7.26 19.63
CA VAL A 68 3.89 8.48 18.80
C VAL A 68 4.99 8.59 17.74
N ASN A 69 6.23 8.24 18.09
CA ASN A 69 7.37 8.29 17.18
C ASN A 69 7.22 7.29 16.03
N GLN A 70 6.74 6.06 16.31
CA GLN A 70 6.51 5.06 15.26
C GLN A 70 5.40 5.49 14.32
N CYS A 71 4.26 5.95 14.84
CA CYS A 71 3.15 6.44 14.02
C CYS A 71 3.57 7.66 13.18
N ALA A 72 4.36 8.59 13.75
CA ALA A 72 4.87 9.76 13.02
C ALA A 72 5.84 9.38 11.89
N VAL A 73 6.72 8.39 12.10
CA VAL A 73 7.60 7.87 11.05
C VAL A 73 6.79 7.19 9.95
N LEU A 74 5.79 6.39 10.30
CA LEU A 74 4.91 5.73 9.33
C LEU A 74 4.07 6.74 8.53
N ALA A 75 3.59 7.80 9.17
CA ALA A 75 2.93 8.91 8.50
C ALA A 75 3.86 9.61 7.50
N THR A 76 5.06 9.99 7.94
CA THR A 76 6.05 10.70 7.12
C THR A 76 6.49 9.88 5.92
N THR A 77 6.81 8.61 6.14
CA THR A 77 7.18 7.69 5.06
C THR A 77 6.02 7.49 4.08
N GLY A 78 4.78 7.35 4.56
CA GLY A 78 3.59 7.29 3.70
C GLY A 78 3.46 8.50 2.76
N VAL A 79 3.72 9.72 3.25
CA VAL A 79 3.70 10.94 2.41
C VAL A 79 4.81 10.93 1.34
N ILE A 80 6.04 10.58 1.72
CA ILE A 80 7.18 10.50 0.80
C ILE A 80 6.89 9.48 -0.32
N TRP A 81 6.43 8.28 0.06
CA TRP A 81 6.11 7.21 -0.89
C TRP A 81 4.89 7.54 -1.75
N SER A 82 3.95 8.34 -1.25
CA SER A 82 2.84 8.86 -2.05
C SER A 82 3.36 9.72 -3.19
N ARG A 83 4.27 10.68 -2.93
CA ARG A 83 4.87 11.48 -4.00
C ARG A 83 5.69 10.64 -4.97
N TYR A 84 6.50 9.71 -4.46
CA TYR A 84 7.34 8.86 -5.31
C TYR A 84 6.51 8.00 -6.28
N SER A 85 5.36 7.47 -5.84
CA SER A 85 4.46 6.66 -6.68
C SER A 85 3.88 7.40 -7.89
N LEU A 86 3.82 8.73 -7.86
CA LEU A 86 3.35 9.58 -8.96
C LEU A 86 4.47 9.95 -9.96
N ILE A 87 5.73 9.82 -9.54
CA ILE A 87 6.92 10.15 -10.33
C ILE A 87 7.45 8.92 -11.09
N ILE A 88 7.27 7.71 -10.53
CA ILE A 88 7.66 6.45 -11.18
C ILE A 88 6.89 6.26 -12.50
N ILE A 89 7.60 5.82 -13.55
CA ILE A 89 7.03 5.47 -14.86
C ILE A 89 7.02 3.94 -15.01
N PRO A 90 5.87 3.32 -15.37
CA PRO A 90 4.56 3.92 -15.54
C PRO A 90 3.91 4.32 -14.20
N LYS A 91 3.07 5.38 -14.22
CA LYS A 91 2.42 5.89 -13.01
C LYS A 91 1.49 4.84 -12.41
N ASN A 92 1.61 4.62 -11.10
CA ASN A 92 0.78 3.65 -10.38
C ASN A 92 -0.08 4.33 -9.32
N TYR A 93 -1.32 4.64 -9.70
CA TYR A 93 -2.29 5.27 -8.81
C TYR A 93 -2.70 4.38 -7.64
N SER A 94 -2.68 3.05 -7.78
CA SER A 94 -2.98 2.14 -6.67
C SER A 94 -1.92 2.22 -5.57
N LEU A 95 -0.63 2.33 -5.94
CA LEU A 95 0.45 2.57 -4.98
C LEU A 95 0.31 3.94 -4.31
N PHE A 96 -0.11 4.97 -5.03
CA PHE A 96 -0.38 6.28 -4.47
C PHE A 96 -1.46 6.23 -3.39
N VAL A 97 -2.62 5.65 -3.74
CA VAL A 97 -3.78 5.58 -2.84
C VAL A 97 -3.43 4.83 -1.56
N VAL A 98 -2.76 3.69 -1.64
CA VAL A 98 -2.40 2.92 -0.44
C VAL A 98 -1.45 3.68 0.48
N ASN A 99 -0.41 4.33 -0.04
CA ASN A 99 0.50 5.12 0.80
C ASN A 99 -0.19 6.35 1.40
N MET A 100 -1.15 6.94 0.67
CA MET A 100 -1.96 8.04 1.20
C MET A 100 -2.82 7.57 2.37
N PHE A 101 -3.51 6.42 2.23
CA PHE A 101 -4.31 5.85 3.32
C PHE A 101 -3.46 5.50 4.54
N VAL A 102 -2.29 4.87 4.35
CA VAL A 102 -1.35 4.62 5.45
C VAL A 102 -0.95 5.92 6.14
N ALA A 103 -0.61 6.97 5.38
CA ALA A 103 -0.28 8.27 5.96
C ALA A 103 -1.44 8.85 6.77
N SER A 104 -2.66 8.82 6.23
CA SER A 104 -3.86 9.34 6.90
C SER A 104 -4.20 8.57 8.18
N THR A 105 -4.18 7.23 8.15
CA THR A 105 -4.47 6.42 9.35
C THR A 105 -3.45 6.66 10.45
N GLN A 106 -2.17 6.86 10.08
CA GLN A 106 -1.10 7.06 11.06
C GLN A 106 -1.09 8.49 11.61
N LEU A 107 -1.40 9.49 10.79
CA LEU A 107 -1.60 10.87 11.26
C LEU A 107 -2.73 10.95 12.28
N TYR A 108 -3.84 10.23 12.04
CA TYR A 108 -4.93 10.17 13.01
C TYR A 108 -4.49 9.56 14.35
N GLN A 109 -3.71 8.46 14.31
CA GLN A 109 -3.17 7.84 15.53
C GLN A 109 -2.22 8.78 16.29
N VAL A 110 -1.37 9.52 15.57
CA VAL A 110 -0.50 10.57 16.18
C VAL A 110 -1.35 11.63 16.86
N ALA A 111 -2.37 12.18 16.19
CA ALA A 111 -3.23 13.20 16.77
C ALA A 111 -3.91 12.72 18.06
N ARG A 112 -4.42 11.48 18.07
CA ARG A 112 -5.05 10.86 19.24
C ARG A 112 -4.05 10.70 20.40
N ALA A 113 -2.84 10.21 20.11
CA ALA A 113 -1.82 9.98 21.12
C ALA A 113 -1.27 11.30 21.70
N LEU A 114 -1.17 12.37 20.90
CA LEU A 114 -0.82 13.70 21.38
C LEU A 114 -1.89 14.26 22.31
N ASN A 115 -3.17 14.21 21.93
CA ASN A 115 -4.29 14.66 22.77
C ASN A 115 -4.32 13.92 24.12
N TYR A 116 -4.04 12.62 24.12
CA TYR A 116 -3.95 11.83 25.34
C TYR A 116 -2.80 12.32 26.25
N ARG A 117 -1.61 12.57 25.69
CA ARG A 117 -0.46 13.13 26.45
C ARG A 117 -0.73 14.52 27.02
N TYR A 118 -1.43 15.37 26.28
CA TYR A 118 -1.86 16.68 26.79
C TYR A 118 -2.84 16.52 27.97
N SER A 119 -3.83 15.64 27.86
CA SER A 119 -4.79 15.38 28.94
C SER A 119 -4.15 14.80 30.21
N LEU A 120 -3.05 14.05 30.09
CA LEU A 120 -2.29 13.57 31.25
C LEU A 120 -1.48 14.69 31.92
N LYS A 121 -0.96 15.63 31.13
CA LYS A 121 -0.17 16.76 31.64
C LYS A 121 -1.03 17.75 32.45
N ASP A 122 -2.32 17.85 32.10
CA ASP A 122 -3.29 18.73 32.79
C ASP A 122 -3.94 18.10 34.03
N LYS A 123 -3.62 16.84 34.40
CA LYS A 123 -4.00 16.30 35.71
C LYS A 123 -3.07 16.87 36.77
N PRO A 124 -3.53 17.75 37.68
CA PRO A 124 -2.75 18.10 38.86
C PRO A 124 -2.60 16.85 39.74
N GLU A 125 -1.40 16.63 40.28
CA GLU A 125 -1.17 15.68 41.37
C GLU A 125 -1.96 16.06 42.63
#